data_AF-A0A9X6AD37-F1
#
_entry.id   AF-A0A9X6AD37-F1
#
_cell.length_a   1.000
_cell.length_b   1.000
_cell.length_c   1.000
_cell.angle_alpha   90.00
_cell.angle_beta   90.00
_cell.angle_gamma   90.00
#
_symmetry.space_group_name_H-M   'P 1'
#
loop_
_entity.id
_entity.type
_entity.pdbx_description
1 polymer ?
#
loop_
_entity_poly.entity_id
_entity_poly.type
_entity_poly.pdbx_seq_one_letter_code
_entity_poly.pdbx_strand_id
1 'polypeptide(L)'
;YGASGPSSFDCSGFTSWAYAQAGVSIPRTSESQATIGTRIYSQSDLQVGDLVFFFGDLHHVGLYAGNGQVLHAPRTGTVVRYESMSTIGGAFQFGVRV
;
A
#
# COMPACT_ATOMS: atom_id res chain seq x y z
N TYR A 1 12.44 8.18 -5.06
CA TYR A 1 11.86 8.49 -3.74
C TYR A 1 11.56 9.97 -3.66
N GLY A 2 10.38 10.37 -3.14
CA GLY A 2 10.13 11.77 -2.77
C GLY A 2 8.89 12.45 -3.38
N ALA A 3 8.02 11.72 -4.07
CA ALA A 3 6.81 12.33 -4.61
C ALA A 3 5.62 12.02 -3.70
N SER A 4 4.94 13.07 -3.22
CA SER A 4 3.84 12.97 -2.23
C SER A 4 2.58 13.70 -2.70
N GLY A 5 2.42 13.83 -4.01
CA GLY A 5 1.25 14.42 -4.65
C GLY A 5 1.26 15.95 -4.76
N PRO A 6 0.25 16.50 -5.47
CA PRO A 6 -0.81 15.78 -6.18
C PRO A 6 -0.41 15.32 -7.59
N SER A 7 0.75 15.76 -8.10
CA SER A 7 1.19 15.48 -9.48
C SER A 7 2.03 14.22 -9.65
N SER A 8 2.52 13.63 -8.55
CA SER A 8 3.40 12.46 -8.55
C SER A 8 3.44 11.84 -7.15
N PHE A 9 3.28 10.51 -7.04
CA PHE A 9 3.40 9.77 -5.78
C PHE A 9 4.45 8.66 -5.89
N ASP A 10 5.18 8.36 -4.82
CA ASP A 10 5.73 7.02 -4.57
C ASP A 10 4.74 6.18 -3.75
N CYS A 11 4.97 4.87 -3.67
CA CYS A 11 4.01 3.89 -3.11
C CYS A 11 3.54 4.26 -1.70
N SER A 12 4.47 4.61 -0.79
CA SER A 12 4.17 4.99 0.59
C SER A 12 3.65 6.43 0.73
N GLY A 13 3.99 7.32 -0.21
CA GLY A 13 3.42 8.66 -0.31
C GLY A 13 1.95 8.64 -0.70
N PHE A 14 1.57 7.72 -1.60
CA PHE A 14 0.18 7.51 -1.97
C PHE A 14 -0.65 6.99 -0.78
N THR A 15 -0.18 5.95 -0.09
CA THR A 15 -0.92 5.36 1.04
C THR A 15 -1.09 6.36 2.17
N SER A 16 -0.04 7.13 2.51
CA SER A 16 -0.12 8.17 3.54
C SER A 16 -1.08 9.30 3.16
N TRP A 17 -1.09 9.74 1.90
CA TRP A 17 -2.05 10.72 1.41
C TRP A 17 -3.50 10.19 1.46
N ALA A 18 -3.72 8.93 1.05
CA ALA A 18 -5.05 8.33 1.04
C ALA A 18 -5.62 8.17 2.46
N TYR A 19 -4.81 7.71 3.42
CA TYR A 19 -5.18 7.64 4.83
C TYR A 19 -5.49 9.03 5.41
N ALA A 20 -4.71 10.05 5.02
CA ALA A 20 -4.96 11.43 5.46
C ALA A 20 -6.31 11.98 4.95
N GLN A 21 -6.77 11.58 3.76
CA GLN A 21 -8.12 11.94 3.29
C GLN A 21 -9.23 11.33 4.15
N ALA A 22 -8.95 10.19 4.79
CA ALA A 22 -9.85 9.55 5.75
C ALA A 22 -9.63 10.05 7.21
N GLY A 23 -8.80 11.08 7.42
CA GLY A 23 -8.53 11.65 8.74
C GLY A 23 -7.58 10.82 9.62
N VAL A 24 -6.89 9.82 9.05
CA VAL A 24 -5.94 8.97 9.77
C VAL A 24 -4.52 9.29 9.31
N SER A 25 -3.60 9.49 10.25
CA SER A 25 -2.20 9.76 9.95
C SER A 25 -1.37 8.48 10.05
N ILE A 26 -0.66 8.13 8.99
CA ILE A 26 0.30 7.00 8.97
C ILE A 26 1.70 7.49 8.59
N PRO A 27 2.77 6.76 8.95
CA PRO A 27 4.14 7.15 8.60
C PRO A 27 4.35 7.31 7.10
N ARG A 28 5.34 8.12 6.71
CA ARG A 28 5.62 8.45 5.31
C ARG A 28 6.28 7.31 4.52
N THR A 29 7.02 6.43 5.17
CA THR A 29 7.83 5.39 4.51
C THR A 29 7.17 4.02 4.60
N SER A 30 7.40 3.14 3.62
CA SER A 30 6.80 1.80 3.59
C SER A 30 7.32 0.95 4.76
N GLU A 31 8.58 1.10 5.12
CA GLU A 31 9.21 0.40 6.24
C GLU A 31 8.53 0.75 7.57
N SER A 32 8.23 2.03 7.81
CA SER A 32 7.50 2.44 9.02
C SER A 32 6.01 2.10 8.95
N GLN A 33 5.40 2.12 7.77
CA GLN A 33 4.03 1.64 7.59
C GLN A 33 3.90 0.13 7.85
N ALA A 34 4.94 -0.66 7.59
CA ALA A 34 4.94 -2.10 7.86
C ALA A 34 4.98 -2.45 9.36
N THR A 35 5.27 -1.47 10.23
CA THR A 35 5.39 -1.65 11.68
C THR A 35 4.23 -1.06 12.48
N ILE A 36 3.28 -0.37 11.83
CA ILE A 36 2.08 0.15 12.52
C ILE A 36 0.97 -0.91 12.52
N GLY A 37 0.01 -0.78 13.44
CA GLY A 37 -1.22 -1.58 13.43
C GLY A 37 -1.04 -3.09 13.66
N THR A 38 -2.01 -3.87 13.16
CA THR A 38 -2.06 -5.33 13.27
C THR A 38 -1.63 -6.01 11.97
N ARG A 39 -0.74 -6.99 12.06
CA ARG A 39 -0.21 -7.73 10.90
C ARG A 39 -1.14 -8.86 10.46
N ILE A 40 -1.39 -8.95 9.16
CA ILE A 40 -2.31 -9.91 8.55
C ILE A 40 -1.51 -10.80 7.60
N TYR A 41 -1.42 -12.09 7.90
CA TYR A 41 -0.60 -13.03 7.11
C TYR A 41 -1.38 -13.73 6.01
N SER A 42 -2.71 -13.86 6.16
CA SER A 42 -3.56 -14.49 5.14
C SER A 42 -4.21 -13.44 4.26
N GLN A 43 -4.22 -13.67 2.94
CA GLN A 43 -4.95 -12.82 2.00
C GLN A 43 -6.47 -12.87 2.23
N SER A 44 -7.00 -13.97 2.78
CA SER A 44 -8.42 -14.12 3.10
C SER A 44 -8.90 -13.15 4.19
N ASP A 45 -7.98 -12.70 5.04
CA ASP A 45 -8.30 -11.90 6.22
C ASP A 45 -8.19 -10.39 5.94
N LEU A 46 -7.76 -10.03 4.72
CA LEU A 46 -7.64 -8.66 4.25
C LEU A 46 -9.01 -8.00 4.10
N GLN A 47 -9.09 -6.76 4.56
CA GLN A 47 -10.25 -5.89 4.45
C GLN A 47 -9.89 -4.64 3.65
N VAL A 48 -10.90 -4.07 3.00
CA VAL A 48 -10.72 -2.85 2.20
C VAL A 48 -10.10 -1.76 3.07
N GLY A 49 -9.00 -1.17 2.61
CA GLY A 49 -8.22 -0.16 3.34
C GLY A 49 -6.95 -0.70 4.00
N ASP A 50 -6.80 -2.01 4.16
CA ASP A 50 -5.55 -2.59 4.68
C ASP A 50 -4.37 -2.23 3.78
N LEU A 51 -3.25 -1.88 4.38
CA LEU A 51 -2.00 -1.73 3.66
C LEU A 51 -1.48 -3.12 3.29
N VAL A 52 -1.09 -3.33 2.04
CA VAL A 52 -0.56 -4.61 1.56
C VAL A 52 0.87 -4.44 1.07
N PHE A 53 1.76 -5.28 1.57
CA PHE A 53 3.19 -5.23 1.27
C PHE A 53 3.60 -6.38 0.37
N PHE A 54 4.42 -6.05 -0.62
CA PHE A 54 4.90 -6.99 -1.63
C PHE A 54 6.44 -7.00 -1.64
N PHE A 55 6.98 -8.11 -2.13
CA PHE A 55 8.43 -8.39 -2.25
C PHE A 55 9.15 -8.53 -0.89
N GLY A 56 10.18 -9.38 -0.82
CA GLY A 56 10.85 -9.70 0.44
C GLY A 56 11.59 -8.54 1.09
N ASP A 57 11.94 -7.52 0.31
CA ASP A 57 12.55 -6.26 0.74
C ASP A 57 11.52 -5.15 1.02
N LEU A 58 10.22 -5.44 0.88
CA LEU A 58 9.10 -4.55 1.23
C LEU A 58 9.12 -3.19 0.50
N HIS A 59 9.75 -3.12 -0.67
CA HIS A 59 9.88 -1.87 -1.42
C HIS A 59 8.55 -1.38 -2.04
N HIS A 60 7.51 -2.23 -2.04
CA HIS A 60 6.21 -1.88 -2.62
C HIS A 60 5.06 -2.06 -1.63
N VAL A 61 4.24 -1.02 -1.51
CA VAL A 61 3.03 -0.97 -0.68
C VAL A 61 1.84 -0.44 -1.50
N GLY A 62 0.65 -0.94 -1.19
CA GLY A 62 -0.62 -0.44 -1.73
C GLY A 62 -1.76 -0.57 -0.73
N LEU A 63 -2.96 -0.17 -1.13
CA LEU A 63 -4.19 -0.33 -0.37
C LEU A 63 -4.99 -1.50 -0.93
N TYR A 64 -5.40 -2.43 -0.08
CA TYR A 64 -6.33 -3.46 -0.49
C TYR A 64 -7.69 -2.87 -0.82
N ALA A 65 -8.19 -3.17 -2.01
CA ALA A 65 -9.45 -2.66 -2.54
C ALA A 65 -10.57 -3.71 -2.57
N GLY A 66 -10.33 -4.90 -1.98
CA GLY A 66 -11.26 -6.03 -2.03
C GLY A 66 -11.10 -6.88 -3.29
N ASN A 67 -11.66 -8.09 -3.28
CA ASN A 67 -11.66 -9.02 -4.41
C ASN A 67 -10.26 -9.28 -5.01
N GLY A 68 -9.22 -9.34 -4.18
CA GLY A 68 -7.84 -9.53 -4.65
C GLY A 68 -7.26 -8.32 -5.41
N GLN A 69 -7.91 -7.15 -5.37
CA GLN A 69 -7.45 -5.93 -6.00
C GLN A 69 -6.68 -5.05 -5.02
N VAL A 70 -5.72 -4.31 -5.57
CA VAL A 70 -4.90 -3.35 -4.84
C VAL A 70 -4.90 -2.03 -5.59
N LEU A 71 -5.15 -0.94 -4.88
CA LEU A 71 -4.92 0.40 -5.36
C LEU A 71 -3.50 0.81 -4.97
N HIS A 72 -2.64 1.08 -5.95
CA HIS A 72 -1.23 1.42 -5.69
C HIS A 72 -0.69 2.43 -6.69
N ALA A 73 0.45 3.04 -6.35
CA ALA A 73 1.29 3.81 -7.25
C ALA A 73 2.54 2.95 -7.59
N PRO A 74 2.59 2.30 -8.78
CA PRO A 74 3.61 1.29 -9.10
C PRO A 74 5.06 1.78 -9.05
N ARG A 75 5.29 3.06 -9.37
CA ARG A 75 6.61 3.72 -9.30
C ARG A 75 6.44 5.23 -9.19
N THR A 76 7.50 5.93 -8.79
CA THR A 76 7.48 7.40 -8.69
C THR A 76 7.01 8.02 -10.01
N GLY A 77 5.97 8.85 -9.95
CA GLY A 77 5.44 9.57 -11.12
C GLY A 77 4.46 8.80 -12.00
N THR A 78 4.02 7.59 -11.60
CA THR A 78 2.93 6.90 -12.30
C THR A 78 1.55 7.22 -11.77
N VAL A 79 0.55 7.02 -12.64
CA VAL A 79 -0.87 7.11 -12.29
C VAL A 79 -1.24 5.98 -11.33
N VAL A 80 -1.96 6.34 -10.27
CA VAL A 80 -2.57 5.40 -9.33
C VAL A 80 -3.55 4.50 -10.10
N ARG A 81 -3.45 3.19 -9.93
CA ARG A 81 -4.31 2.22 -10.63
C ARG A 81 -4.71 1.06 -9.74
N TYR A 82 -5.79 0.40 -10.11
CA TYR A 82 -6.14 -0.91 -9.58
C TYR A 82 -5.34 -1.98 -10.30
N GLU A 83 -4.79 -2.92 -9.54
CA GLU A 83 -4.10 -4.07 -10.08
C GLU A 83 -4.38 -5.30 -9.20
N SER A 84 -4.42 -6.48 -9.81
CA SER A 84 -4.58 -7.72 -9.06
C SER A 84 -3.35 -8.00 -8.21
N MET A 85 -3.55 -8.50 -7.00
CA MET A 85 -2.45 -9.01 -6.15
C MET A 85 -1.62 -10.07 -6.87
N SER A 86 -2.24 -10.83 -7.78
CA SER A 86 -1.55 -11.84 -8.58
C SER A 86 -0.68 -11.27 -9.71
N THR A 87 -0.89 -10.02 -10.12
CA THR A 87 -0.22 -9.42 -11.29
C THR A 87 0.77 -8.30 -10.94
N ILE A 88 0.76 -7.79 -9.70
CA ILE A 88 1.71 -6.80 -9.18
C ILE A 88 3.19 -7.21 -9.34
N GLY A 89 3.46 -8.49 -9.63
CA GLY A 89 4.78 -9.00 -9.99
C GLY A 89 5.64 -9.40 -8.79
N GLY A 90 5.12 -9.21 -7.56
CA GLY A 90 5.78 -9.59 -6.31
C GLY A 90 4.92 -10.51 -5.46
N ALA A 91 5.57 -11.36 -4.66
CA ALA A 91 4.88 -12.16 -3.66
C ALA A 91 4.33 -11.26 -2.56
N PHE A 92 3.04 -11.38 -2.26
CA PHE A 92 2.43 -10.83 -1.06
C PHE A 92 3.18 -11.32 0.18
N GLN A 93 3.60 -10.41 1.05
CA GLN A 93 4.28 -10.75 2.29
C GLN A 93 3.29 -10.78 3.46
N PHE A 94 2.57 -9.68 3.65
CA PHE A 94 1.57 -9.51 4.70
C PHE A 94 0.80 -8.21 4.46
N GLY A 95 -0.35 -8.09 5.11
CA GLY A 95 -1.09 -6.84 5.26
C GLY A 95 -0.86 -6.19 6.63
N VAL A 96 -1.23 -4.92 6.72
CA VAL A 96 -1.30 -4.15 7.96
C VAL A 96 -2.66 -3.47 8.03
N ARG A 97 -3.37 -3.66 9.14
CA ARG A 97 -4.57 -2.92 9.48
C ARG A 97 -4.26 -1.89 10.55
N VAL A 98 -4.49 -0.63 10.20
CA VAL A 98 -4.29 0.54 11.08
C VAL A 98 -5.53 0.76 11.93
#